data_AF-A0A851LYD0-F1
#
_entry.id   AF-A0A851LYD0-F1
#
_cell.length_a   1.000
_cell.length_b   1.000
_cell.length_c   1.000
_cell.angle_alpha   90.00
_cell.angle_beta   90.00
_cell.angle_gamma   90.00
#
_symmetry.space_group_name_H-M   'P 1'
#
loop_
_entity.id
_entity.type
_entity.pdbx_description
1 polymer ?
#
loop_
_entity_poly.entity_id
_entity_poly.type
_entity_poly.pdbx_seq_one_letter_code
_entity_poly.pdbx_strand_id
1 'polypeptide(L)'
;IPQISYASTAPDLSDNSRYDFFSRVVPSDTYQAQAMVDIVKALKWNYVSTLASEGSYGESGVEAFIQKSREDGDCCVRVRNSHVPVPHADGHPRVQGHMSQWDVCHGVCLAPVACLRRRVLEAAKRANQTGHFIWMGSDSWGSKISPVLHLEEVAEGSVTILPKRVSVRAGFDRYFSSRTLDNNRRNIWFAEFWEENFHCKL
;
A
#
# COMPACT_ATOMS: atom_id res chain seq x y z
N ILE A 1 4.91 -15.27 -24.37
CA ILE A 1 4.74 -16.25 -23.26
C ILE A 1 3.73 -15.65 -22.29
N PRO A 2 2.59 -16.32 -22.02
CA PRO A 2 1.58 -15.78 -21.11
C PRO A 2 2.14 -15.57 -19.70
N GLN A 3 1.83 -14.42 -19.09
CA GLN A 3 2.21 -14.07 -17.72
C GLN A 3 0.95 -13.74 -16.92
N ILE A 4 0.75 -14.42 -15.79
CA ILE A 4 -0.38 -14.17 -14.89
C ILE A 4 0.13 -13.65 -13.55
N SER A 5 -0.14 -12.38 -13.24
CA SER A 5 0.24 -11.76 -11.96
C SER A 5 -0.80 -11.96 -10.88
N TYR A 6 -0.33 -12.21 -9.65
CA TYR A 6 -1.17 -12.34 -8.46
C TYR A 6 -1.28 -11.04 -7.64
N ALA A 7 -0.51 -10.01 -7.95
CA ALA A 7 -0.40 -8.79 -7.12
C ALA A 7 -0.20 -7.48 -7.89
N SER A 8 -0.02 -7.50 -9.22
CA SER A 8 0.21 -6.28 -9.99
C SER A 8 -1.12 -5.62 -10.38
N THR A 9 -1.50 -4.58 -9.66
CA THR A 9 -2.79 -3.88 -9.80
C THR A 9 -2.72 -2.56 -10.57
N ALA A 10 -1.53 -2.10 -10.95
CA ALA A 10 -1.35 -0.83 -11.67
C ALA A 10 -2.27 -0.72 -12.92
N PRO A 11 -2.89 0.45 -13.19
CA PRO A 11 -3.82 0.61 -14.31
C PRO A 11 -3.18 0.34 -15.68
N ASP A 12 -1.93 0.78 -15.87
CA ASP A 12 -1.15 0.67 -17.11
C ASP A 12 -1.05 -0.75 -17.65
N LEU A 13 -1.08 -1.75 -16.76
CA LEU A 13 -1.00 -3.17 -17.13
C LEU A 13 -2.27 -3.71 -17.81
N SER A 14 -3.30 -2.87 -17.96
CA SER A 14 -4.52 -3.19 -18.70
C SER A 14 -4.44 -2.81 -20.18
N ASP A 15 -3.35 -2.16 -20.62
CA ASP A 15 -3.13 -1.81 -22.02
C ASP A 15 -2.64 -3.02 -22.81
N ASN A 16 -3.56 -3.72 -23.48
CA ASN A 16 -3.27 -4.90 -24.29
C ASN A 16 -2.38 -4.59 -25.51
N SER A 17 -2.30 -3.34 -25.97
CA SER A 17 -1.40 -2.97 -27.07
C SER A 17 0.07 -3.01 -26.64
N ARG A 18 0.33 -2.76 -25.35
CA ARG A 18 1.66 -2.80 -24.73
C ARG A 18 1.96 -4.13 -24.04
N TYR A 19 0.93 -4.79 -23.50
CA TYR A 19 1.05 -5.97 -22.64
C TYR A 19 0.16 -7.14 -23.08
N ASP A 20 0.20 -7.50 -24.36
CA ASP A 20 -0.67 -8.51 -25.00
C ASP A 20 -0.66 -9.90 -24.31
N PHE A 21 0.45 -10.29 -23.67
CA PHE A 21 0.58 -11.57 -22.96
C PHE A 21 0.37 -11.47 -21.44
N PHE A 22 -0.01 -10.30 -20.93
CA PHE A 22 -0.18 -10.08 -19.50
C PHE A 22 -1.63 -10.33 -19.06
N SER A 23 -1.79 -10.97 -17.91
CA SER A 23 -3.07 -11.16 -17.25
C SER A 23 -2.87 -11.09 -15.74
N ARG A 24 -3.96 -10.87 -15.00
CA ARG A 24 -3.92 -10.80 -13.54
C ARG A 24 -5.20 -11.35 -12.92
N VAL A 25 -5.06 -11.88 -11.70
CA VAL A 25 -6.19 -12.37 -10.88
C VAL A 25 -6.65 -11.35 -9.85
N VAL A 26 -6.08 -10.14 -9.88
CA VAL A 26 -6.41 -9.01 -9.02
C VAL A 26 -7.01 -7.88 -9.83
N PRO A 27 -7.92 -7.07 -9.26
CA PRO A 27 -8.53 -5.95 -9.97
C PRO A 27 -7.51 -4.83 -10.24
N SER A 28 -7.85 -3.95 -11.19
CA SER A 28 -7.10 -2.72 -11.44
C SER A 28 -7.22 -1.73 -10.27
N ASP A 29 -6.18 -0.97 -10.00
CA ASP A 29 -6.19 0.15 -9.03
C ASP A 29 -7.19 1.24 -9.43
N THR A 30 -7.70 1.27 -10.66
CA THR A 30 -8.83 2.13 -11.04
C THR A 30 -10.06 1.90 -10.15
N TYR A 31 -10.33 0.64 -9.78
CA TYR A 31 -11.44 0.31 -8.86
C TYR A 31 -11.09 0.66 -7.42
N GLN A 32 -9.82 0.51 -7.04
CA GLN A 32 -9.35 0.95 -5.73
C GLN A 32 -9.49 2.47 -5.58
N ALA A 33 -9.08 3.23 -6.59
CA ALA A 33 -9.22 4.69 -6.64
C ALA A 33 -10.69 5.13 -6.47
N GLN A 34 -11.62 4.46 -7.16
CA GLN A 34 -13.05 4.72 -6.97
C GLN A 34 -13.49 4.45 -5.52
N ALA A 35 -13.12 3.30 -4.96
CA ALA A 35 -13.45 2.98 -3.57
C ALA A 35 -12.88 4.02 -2.58
N MET A 36 -11.69 4.56 -2.83
CA MET A 36 -11.10 5.62 -2.00
C MET A 36 -11.90 6.91 -2.11
N VAL A 37 -12.35 7.31 -3.30
CA VAL A 37 -13.25 8.46 -3.49
C VAL A 37 -14.56 8.24 -2.72
N ASP A 38 -15.15 7.06 -2.82
CA ASP A 38 -16.40 6.74 -2.13
C ASP A 38 -16.24 6.80 -0.60
N ILE A 39 -15.12 6.32 -0.05
CA ILE A 39 -14.80 6.42 1.38
C ILE A 39 -14.62 7.89 1.79
N VAL A 40 -13.85 8.67 1.02
CA VAL A 40 -13.63 10.10 1.28
C VAL A 40 -14.97 10.86 1.35
N LYS A 41 -15.89 10.56 0.43
CA LYS A 41 -17.25 11.12 0.43
C LYS A 41 -18.06 10.66 1.63
N ALA A 42 -18.08 9.36 1.93
CA ALA A 42 -18.83 8.81 3.05
C ALA A 42 -18.38 9.41 4.39
N LEU A 43 -17.08 9.66 4.54
CA LEU A 43 -16.47 10.30 5.71
C LEU A 43 -16.52 11.84 5.67
N LYS A 44 -17.06 12.43 4.59
CA LYS A 44 -17.19 13.88 4.39
C LYS A 44 -15.87 14.64 4.50
N TRP A 45 -14.79 14.04 3.99
CA TRP A 45 -13.47 14.68 3.97
C TRP A 45 -13.39 15.67 2.81
N ASN A 46 -13.26 16.96 3.14
CA ASN A 46 -13.20 18.04 2.14
C ASN A 46 -11.77 18.38 1.69
N TYR A 47 -10.75 17.90 2.41
CA TYR A 47 -9.36 18.19 2.10
C TYR A 47 -8.53 16.93 2.31
N VAL A 48 -7.87 16.46 1.24
CA VAL A 48 -6.97 15.32 1.30
C VAL A 48 -5.60 15.61 0.68
N SER A 49 -4.55 15.24 1.39
CA SER A 49 -3.19 15.24 0.83
C SER A 49 -2.89 13.86 0.28
N THR A 50 -2.29 13.77 -0.91
CA THR A 50 -1.89 12.50 -1.55
C THR A 50 -0.38 12.33 -1.49
N LEU A 51 0.03 11.12 -1.11
CA LEU A 51 1.42 10.72 -1.13
C LEU A 51 1.59 9.49 -2.02
N ALA A 52 2.42 9.60 -3.05
CA ALA A 52 2.84 8.48 -3.90
C ALA A 52 4.34 8.23 -3.76
N SER A 53 4.74 6.97 -3.86
CA SER A 53 6.11 6.63 -4.21
C SER A 53 6.30 6.75 -5.71
N GLU A 54 7.50 7.12 -6.13
CA GLU A 54 7.89 7.06 -7.54
C GLU A 54 7.73 5.64 -8.11
N GLY A 55 7.18 5.57 -9.33
CA GLY A 55 6.93 4.33 -10.06
C GLY A 55 5.46 4.11 -10.45
N SER A 56 5.25 3.21 -11.41
CA SER A 56 3.98 3.05 -12.12
C SER A 56 2.77 2.69 -11.26
N TYR A 57 2.96 1.97 -10.14
CA TYR A 57 1.83 1.74 -9.24
C TYR A 57 1.44 3.05 -8.52
N GLY A 58 2.41 3.75 -7.91
CA GLY A 58 2.13 4.86 -7.00
C GLY A 58 1.58 6.07 -7.73
N GLU A 59 2.23 6.42 -8.83
CA GLU A 59 1.85 7.55 -9.68
C GLU A 59 0.51 7.30 -10.37
N SER A 60 0.36 6.20 -11.11
CA SER A 60 -0.89 5.89 -11.80
C SER A 60 -2.06 5.66 -10.83
N GLY A 61 -1.80 5.18 -9.61
CA GLY A 61 -2.80 5.05 -8.55
C GLY A 61 -3.31 6.41 -8.05
N VAL A 62 -2.40 7.37 -7.78
CA VAL A 62 -2.77 8.74 -7.40
C VAL A 62 -3.46 9.48 -8.54
N GLU A 63 -2.98 9.33 -9.76
CA GLU A 63 -3.62 9.93 -10.94
C GLU A 63 -5.04 9.40 -11.13
N ALA A 64 -5.24 8.08 -11.01
CA ALA A 64 -6.57 7.49 -11.06
C ALA A 64 -7.48 8.03 -9.96
N PHE A 65 -6.99 8.20 -8.74
CA PHE A 65 -7.75 8.80 -7.63
C PHE A 65 -8.17 10.25 -7.92
N ILE A 66 -7.24 11.08 -8.40
CA ILE A 66 -7.53 12.47 -8.77
C ILE A 66 -8.56 12.53 -9.89
N GLN A 67 -8.39 11.69 -10.91
CA GLN A 67 -9.29 11.64 -12.05
C GLN A 67 -10.70 11.23 -11.60
N LYS A 68 -10.82 10.19 -10.77
CA LYS A 68 -12.12 9.78 -10.19
C LYS A 68 -12.73 10.83 -9.29
N SER A 69 -11.94 11.54 -8.50
CA SER A 69 -12.42 12.63 -7.67
C SER A 69 -12.97 13.79 -8.51
N ARG A 70 -12.38 14.07 -9.68
CA ARG A 70 -12.86 15.12 -10.60
C ARG A 70 -14.13 14.72 -11.34
N GLU A 71 -14.21 13.47 -11.78
CA GLU A 71 -15.38 12.92 -12.48
C GLU A 71 -16.63 12.90 -11.59
N ASP A 72 -16.45 12.68 -10.29
CA ASP A 72 -17.54 12.57 -9.33
C ASP A 72 -18.23 13.92 -9.02
N GLY A 73 -17.61 15.06 -9.34
CA GLY A 73 -18.22 16.41 -9.32
C GLY A 73 -18.53 16.99 -7.93
N ASP A 74 -19.04 16.17 -7.01
CA ASP A 74 -19.39 16.53 -5.63
C ASP A 74 -18.19 16.43 -4.67
N CYS A 75 -17.15 15.73 -5.09
CA CYS A 75 -15.92 15.54 -4.33
C CYS A 75 -15.03 16.79 -4.46
N CYS A 76 -15.31 17.84 -3.69
CA CYS A 76 -14.49 19.06 -3.61
C CYS A 76 -13.17 18.84 -2.87
N VAL A 77 -12.44 17.78 -3.24
CA VAL A 77 -11.21 17.39 -2.59
C VAL A 77 -10.06 18.18 -3.20
N ARG A 78 -9.46 19.06 -2.40
CA ARG A 78 -8.22 19.72 -2.79
C ARG A 78 -7.07 18.74 -2.64
N VAL A 79 -6.69 18.11 -3.74
CA VAL A 79 -5.59 17.14 -3.77
C VAL A 79 -4.24 17.86 -3.84
N ARG A 80 -3.39 17.62 -2.84
CA ARG A 80 -1.99 18.05 -2.88
C ARG A 80 -1.08 16.84 -3.12
N ASN A 81 -0.57 16.73 -4.35
CA ASN A 81 0.41 15.71 -4.70
C ASN A 81 1.79 16.06 -4.16
N SER A 82 2.32 15.20 -3.30
CA SER A 82 3.74 15.21 -2.96
C SER A 82 4.38 13.92 -3.47
N HIS A 83 5.28 14.04 -4.44
CA HIS A 83 6.12 12.92 -4.86
C HIS A 83 7.24 12.80 -3.83
N VAL A 84 7.30 11.65 -3.16
CA VAL A 84 8.45 11.34 -2.31
C VAL A 84 9.33 10.40 -3.12
N PRO A 85 10.52 10.86 -3.56
CA PRO A 85 11.53 9.96 -4.11
C PRO A 85 11.81 8.88 -3.09
N VAL A 86 11.84 7.61 -3.51
CA VAL A 86 12.20 6.50 -2.61
C VAL A 86 13.67 6.71 -2.23
N PRO A 87 14.00 7.20 -1.03
CA PRO A 87 15.37 7.52 -0.72
C PRO A 87 16.07 6.27 -0.22
N HIS A 88 17.19 5.92 -0.83
CA HIS A 88 18.24 5.18 -0.13
C HIS A 88 18.55 5.91 1.19
N ALA A 89 18.46 5.17 2.30
CA ALA A 89 18.85 5.50 3.69
C ALA A 89 18.43 6.87 4.31
N ASP A 90 18.58 8.01 3.64
CA ASP A 90 18.66 9.34 4.27
C ASP A 90 17.46 10.29 4.04
N GLY A 91 16.44 9.92 3.27
CA GLY A 91 15.36 10.86 2.89
C GLY A 91 14.26 11.14 3.93
N HIS A 92 14.55 10.98 5.21
CA HIS A 92 13.66 11.39 6.30
C HIS A 92 13.34 12.90 6.36
N PRO A 93 14.26 13.83 6.06
CA PRO A 93 13.99 15.27 6.16
C PRO A 93 12.96 15.77 5.15
N ARG A 94 12.90 15.16 3.96
CA ARG A 94 11.98 15.59 2.89
C ARG A 94 10.53 15.27 3.23
N VAL A 95 10.27 14.06 3.70
CA VAL A 95 8.92 13.62 4.13
C VAL A 95 8.41 14.52 5.28
N GLN A 96 9.28 14.86 6.23
CA GLN A 96 8.96 15.79 7.32
C GLN A 96 8.70 17.22 6.81
N GLY A 97 9.52 17.72 5.88
CA GLY A 97 9.33 19.05 5.27
C GLY A 97 8.02 19.19 4.49
N HIS A 98 7.56 18.11 3.83
CA HIS A 98 6.23 18.09 3.21
C HIS A 98 5.12 18.11 4.26
N MET A 99 5.24 17.31 5.32
CA MET A 99 4.25 17.24 6.41
C MET A 99 4.10 18.55 7.19
N SER A 100 5.18 19.27 7.46
CA SER A 100 5.13 20.53 8.21
C SER A 100 4.41 21.67 7.46
N GLN A 101 4.13 21.49 6.17
CA GLN A 101 3.36 22.45 5.35
C GLN A 101 1.88 22.05 5.23
N TRP A 102 1.41 21.06 5.98
CA TRP A 102 0.04 20.57 5.94
C TRP A 102 -0.70 21.11 7.17
N ASP A 103 -1.41 22.24 7.00
CA ASP A 103 -1.97 23.01 8.12
C ASP A 103 -3.09 22.29 8.89
N VAL A 104 -4.03 21.62 8.20
CA VAL A 104 -5.05 20.72 8.76
C VAL A 104 -5.52 19.84 7.61
N CYS A 105 -5.07 18.59 7.53
CA CYS A 105 -5.37 17.74 6.37
C CYS A 105 -5.67 16.31 6.80
N HIS A 106 -6.81 15.77 6.37
CA HIS A 106 -7.00 14.32 6.37
C HIS A 106 -6.02 13.74 5.33
N GLY A 107 -5.21 12.75 5.68
CA GLY A 107 -4.10 12.29 4.86
C GLY A 107 -4.45 11.05 4.04
N VAL A 108 -4.58 11.17 2.71
CA VAL A 108 -4.70 9.99 1.84
C VAL A 108 -3.30 9.54 1.42
N CYS A 109 -2.81 8.44 1.99
CA CYS A 109 -1.47 7.91 1.70
C CYS A 109 -1.54 6.75 0.69
N LEU A 110 -1.40 7.08 -0.59
CA LEU A 110 -1.38 6.14 -1.71
C LEU A 110 0.05 5.61 -1.98
N ALA A 111 0.61 4.85 -1.02
CA ALA A 111 1.99 4.37 -1.11
C ALA A 111 2.09 2.85 -1.36
N PRO A 112 2.51 2.38 -2.56
CA PRO A 112 2.78 0.94 -2.80
C PRO A 112 3.92 0.39 -1.97
N VAL A 113 4.97 1.19 -1.76
CA VAL A 113 6.23 0.67 -1.21
C VAL A 113 6.09 0.46 0.30
N ALA A 114 6.32 -0.77 0.75
CA ALA A 114 6.24 -1.15 2.17
C ALA A 114 7.11 -0.27 3.07
N CYS A 115 8.29 0.11 2.60
CA CYS A 115 9.20 1.00 3.30
C CYS A 115 8.65 2.42 3.42
N LEU A 116 7.89 2.93 2.44
CA LEU A 116 7.38 4.30 2.49
C LEU A 116 6.29 4.45 3.55
N ARG A 117 5.39 3.45 3.68
CA ARG A 117 4.29 3.48 4.66
C ARG A 117 4.78 3.63 6.10
N ARG A 118 5.71 2.77 6.51
CA ARG A 118 6.31 2.83 7.86
C ARG A 118 7.06 4.15 8.06
N ARG A 119 7.88 4.56 7.09
CA ARG A 119 8.69 5.79 7.18
C ARG A 119 7.86 7.05 7.32
N VAL A 120 6.67 7.09 6.71
CA VAL A 120 5.73 8.21 6.84
C VAL A 120 5.17 8.27 8.26
N LEU A 121 4.76 7.13 8.83
CA LEU A 121 4.33 7.06 10.23
C LEU A 121 5.47 7.44 11.20
N GLU A 122 6.70 6.97 10.96
CA GLU A 122 7.88 7.34 11.75
C GLU A 122 8.21 8.83 11.64
N ALA A 123 8.03 9.43 10.45
CA ALA A 123 8.23 10.86 10.25
C ALA A 123 7.15 11.68 10.95
N ALA A 124 5.87 11.27 10.90
CA ALA A 124 4.79 11.91 11.65
C ALA A 124 5.04 11.84 13.17
N LYS A 125 5.50 10.68 13.67
CA LYS A 125 5.89 10.51 15.09
C LYS A 125 7.01 11.47 15.49
N ARG A 126 8.08 11.53 14.69
CA ARG A 126 9.23 12.43 14.95
C ARG A 126 8.88 13.92 14.84
N ALA A 127 7.90 14.26 14.01
CA ALA A 127 7.38 15.62 13.88
C ALA A 127 6.37 15.98 14.98
N ASN A 128 6.09 15.07 15.92
CA ASN A 128 5.08 15.22 16.95
C ASN A 128 3.66 15.50 16.39
N GLN A 129 3.33 14.87 15.26
CA GLN A 129 2.06 14.99 14.54
C GLN A 129 1.15 13.77 14.77
N THR A 130 1.33 13.06 15.90
CA THR A 130 0.47 11.93 16.29
C THR A 130 -0.97 12.43 16.46
N GLY A 131 -1.93 11.72 15.88
CA GLY A 131 -3.35 12.11 15.92
C GLY A 131 -3.74 13.29 15.01
N HIS A 132 -2.78 13.95 14.36
CA HIS A 132 -3.06 15.06 13.44
C HIS A 132 -3.59 14.57 12.08
N PHE A 133 -3.18 13.37 11.66
CA PHE A 133 -3.56 12.79 10.37
C PHE A 133 -4.38 11.53 10.57
N ILE A 134 -5.46 11.39 9.79
CA ILE A 134 -6.10 10.09 9.54
C ILE A 134 -5.51 9.55 8.24
N TRP A 135 -5.02 8.32 8.26
CA TRP A 135 -4.36 7.72 7.09
C TRP A 135 -5.34 6.87 6.29
N MET A 136 -5.33 7.04 4.97
CA MET A 136 -5.94 6.06 4.05
C MET A 136 -4.85 5.31 3.27
N GLY A 137 -4.76 3.99 3.40
CA GLY A 137 -3.77 3.14 2.74
C GLY A 137 -4.35 2.29 1.60
N SER A 138 -3.54 2.03 0.57
CA SER A 138 -3.88 1.11 -0.53
C SER A 138 -3.81 -0.37 -0.13
N ASP A 139 -4.17 -1.27 -1.05
CA ASP A 139 -4.03 -2.73 -0.90
C ASP A 139 -2.62 -3.21 -0.54
N SER A 140 -1.63 -2.41 -0.88
CA SER A 140 -0.25 -2.62 -0.50
C SER A 140 -0.04 -2.62 1.02
N TRP A 141 -0.77 -1.79 1.78
CA TRP A 141 -0.85 -1.86 3.25
C TRP A 141 -1.75 -3.03 3.62
N GLY A 142 -3.01 -2.99 3.18
CA GLY A 142 -4.02 -4.00 3.51
C GLY A 142 -4.02 -4.34 5.00
N SER A 143 -3.97 -5.63 5.33
CA SER A 143 -3.98 -6.11 6.72
C SER A 143 -2.58 -6.33 7.33
N LYS A 144 -1.52 -5.73 6.79
CA LYS A 144 -0.14 -6.00 7.27
C LYS A 144 0.12 -5.29 8.60
N ILE A 145 0.66 -6.02 9.57
CA ILE A 145 1.05 -5.47 10.89
C ILE A 145 2.41 -4.77 10.87
N SER A 146 3.32 -5.17 9.97
CA SER A 146 4.69 -4.64 9.94
C SER A 146 4.80 -3.11 9.78
N PRO A 147 3.92 -2.40 9.05
CA PRO A 147 3.99 -0.95 8.97
C PRO A 147 3.62 -0.24 10.28
N VAL A 148 2.78 -0.86 11.12
CA VAL A 148 2.22 -0.23 12.32
C VAL A 148 2.93 -0.60 13.62
N LEU A 149 3.75 -1.66 13.60
CA LEU A 149 4.45 -2.13 14.80
C LEU A 149 5.29 -1.01 15.44
N HIS A 150 5.02 -0.69 16.70
CA HIS A 150 5.61 0.42 17.49
C HIS A 150 5.19 1.85 17.05
N LEU A 151 4.22 1.95 16.15
CA LEU A 151 3.65 3.20 15.59
C LEU A 151 2.12 3.19 15.69
N GLU A 152 1.56 2.37 16.58
CA GLU A 152 0.13 2.11 16.71
C GLU A 152 -0.66 3.40 16.97
N GLU A 153 -0.19 4.24 17.90
CA GLU A 153 -0.80 5.55 18.21
C GLU A 153 -0.83 6.50 17.01
N VAL A 154 0.14 6.40 16.10
CA VAL A 154 0.22 7.25 14.90
C VAL A 154 -0.68 6.72 13.79
N ALA A 155 -0.86 5.41 13.73
CA ALA A 155 -1.70 4.72 12.75
C ALA A 155 -3.14 4.55 13.24
N GLU A 156 -3.48 5.00 14.44
CA GLU A 156 -4.83 4.86 14.98
C GLU A 156 -5.87 5.53 14.07
N GLY A 157 -7.00 4.86 13.85
CA GLY A 157 -8.05 5.34 12.94
C GLY A 157 -7.76 5.20 11.44
N SER A 158 -6.63 4.59 11.06
CA SER A 158 -6.30 4.39 9.64
C SER A 158 -7.30 3.48 8.94
N VAL A 159 -7.67 3.85 7.71
CA VAL A 159 -8.50 3.05 6.82
C VAL A 159 -7.63 2.46 5.71
N THR A 160 -7.65 1.15 5.52
CA THR A 160 -6.88 0.49 4.46
C THR A 160 -7.76 -0.32 3.55
N ILE A 161 -7.46 -0.33 2.26
CA ILE A 161 -8.14 -1.20 1.30
C ILE A 161 -7.44 -2.56 1.26
N LEU A 162 -8.21 -3.63 1.07
CA LEU A 162 -7.68 -4.97 0.80
C LEU A 162 -8.62 -5.67 -0.17
N PRO A 163 -8.14 -6.14 -1.34
CA PRO A 163 -8.91 -6.97 -2.24
C PRO A 163 -9.45 -8.19 -1.52
N LYS A 164 -10.70 -8.54 -1.82
CA LYS A 164 -11.34 -9.70 -1.20
C LYS A 164 -10.51 -10.95 -1.47
N ARG A 165 -10.03 -11.56 -0.40
CA ARG A 165 -9.35 -12.86 -0.43
C ARG A 165 -10.17 -13.88 0.34
N VAL A 166 -10.13 -15.11 -0.13
CA VAL A 166 -10.77 -16.25 0.53
C VAL A 166 -9.69 -17.27 0.86
N SER A 167 -9.82 -17.93 2.02
CA SER A 167 -8.95 -19.05 2.34
C SER A 167 -9.11 -20.14 1.27
N VAL A 168 -7.98 -20.72 0.85
CA VAL A 168 -7.98 -21.81 -0.12
C VAL A 168 -8.78 -22.96 0.49
N ARG A 169 -9.86 -23.36 -0.20
CA ARG A 169 -10.80 -24.36 0.30
C ARG A 169 -10.11 -25.74 0.36
N ALA A 170 -9.65 -26.05 1.57
CA ALA A 170 -9.01 -27.29 2.01
C ALA A 170 -7.55 -27.51 1.55
N GLY A 171 -6.73 -27.96 2.51
CA GLY A 171 -5.44 -28.59 2.23
C GLY A 171 -4.22 -27.67 2.28
N PHE A 172 -4.33 -26.38 1.93
CA PHE A 172 -3.16 -25.49 1.89
C PHE A 172 -2.52 -25.32 3.28
N ASP A 173 -3.30 -24.99 4.30
CA ASP A 173 -2.78 -24.79 5.66
C ASP A 173 -2.14 -26.08 6.19
N ARG A 174 -2.81 -27.23 6.00
CA ARG A 174 -2.26 -28.54 6.36
C ARG A 174 -0.97 -28.85 5.60
N TYR A 175 -0.95 -28.57 4.30
CA TYR A 175 0.21 -28.78 3.43
C TYR A 175 1.41 -27.93 3.88
N PHE A 176 1.17 -26.66 4.21
CA PHE A 176 2.21 -25.71 4.57
C PHE A 176 2.74 -25.99 5.98
N SER A 177 1.85 -26.20 6.96
CA SER A 177 2.23 -26.51 8.34
C SER A 177 2.88 -27.89 8.52
N SER A 178 2.68 -28.84 7.60
CA SER A 178 3.34 -30.15 7.67
C SER A 178 4.76 -30.15 7.09
N ARG A 179 5.27 -29.03 6.56
CA ARG A 179 6.62 -28.96 5.96
C ARG A 179 7.69 -28.94 7.04
N THR A 180 8.72 -29.75 6.87
CA THR A 180 9.93 -29.80 7.70
C THR A 180 11.16 -29.74 6.81
N LEU A 181 12.32 -29.45 7.40
CA LEU A 181 13.60 -29.42 6.68
C LEU A 181 13.92 -30.77 6.02
N ASP A 182 13.52 -31.88 6.65
CA ASP A 182 13.71 -33.23 6.09
C ASP A 182 12.84 -33.52 4.87
N ASN A 183 11.60 -33.01 4.87
CA ASN A 183 10.56 -33.39 3.91
C ASN A 183 10.34 -32.37 2.77
N ASN A 184 10.99 -31.21 2.83
CA ASN A 184 10.81 -30.13 1.85
C ASN A 184 12.09 -29.83 1.04
N ARG A 185 12.53 -30.80 0.23
CA ARG A 185 13.78 -30.70 -0.54
C ARG A 185 13.68 -29.92 -1.86
N ARG A 186 12.46 -29.64 -2.32
CA ARG A 186 12.23 -28.92 -3.60
C ARG A 186 12.46 -27.42 -3.47
N ASN A 187 12.15 -26.85 -2.31
CA ASN A 187 12.24 -25.41 -2.10
C ASN A 187 13.63 -25.07 -1.52
N ILE A 188 14.51 -24.52 -2.37
CA ILE A 188 15.87 -24.14 -1.98
C ILE A 188 15.92 -23.01 -0.95
N TRP A 189 14.86 -22.20 -0.86
CA TRP A 189 14.75 -21.10 0.11
C TRP A 189 14.12 -21.53 1.44
N PHE A 190 13.75 -22.80 1.60
CA PHE A 190 13.05 -23.24 2.80
C PHE A 190 13.96 -23.25 4.04
N ALA A 191 15.25 -23.52 3.86
CA ALA A 191 16.23 -23.46 4.95
C ALA A 191 16.39 -22.03 5.48
N GLU A 192 16.60 -21.06 4.58
CA GLU A 192 16.67 -19.63 4.89
C GLU A 192 15.39 -19.14 5.58
N PHE A 193 14.22 -19.47 5.03
CA PHE A 193 12.93 -19.18 5.66
C PHE A 193 12.84 -19.73 7.09
N TRP A 194 13.35 -20.94 7.33
CA TRP A 194 13.31 -21.56 8.65
C TRP A 194 14.22 -20.84 9.65
N GLU A 195 15.45 -20.53 9.26
CA GLU A 195 16.39 -19.75 10.08
C GLU A 195 15.82 -18.37 10.44
N GLU A 196 15.25 -17.66 9.46
CA GLU A 196 14.64 -16.35 9.68
C GLU A 196 13.42 -16.41 10.62
N ASN A 197 12.54 -17.39 10.41
CA ASN A 197 11.29 -17.48 11.15
C ASN A 197 11.47 -17.99 12.60
N PHE A 198 12.46 -18.84 12.84
CA PHE A 198 12.75 -19.41 14.17
C PHE A 198 13.94 -18.75 14.87
N HIS A 199 14.58 -17.76 14.24
CA HIS A 199 15.77 -17.07 14.75
C HIS A 199 16.88 -18.03 15.17
N CYS A 200 17.13 -19.04 14.33
CA CYS A 200 18.14 -20.08 14.56
C CYS A 200 19.11 -20.18 13.38
N LYS A 201 20.14 -21.02 13.52
CA LYS A 201 21.05 -21.38 12.43
C LYS A 201 21.08 -22.90 12.27
N LEU A 202 20.92 -23.37 11.04
CA LEU A 202 20.90 -24.79 10.67
C LEU A 202 22.30 -25.38 10.48
#